data_AF-A0A7W1CN70-F1
#
_entry.id   AF-A0A7W1CN70-F1
#
_cell.length_a   1.000
_cell.length_b   1.000
_cell.length_c   1.000
_cell.angle_alpha   90.00
_cell.angle_beta   90.00
_cell.angle_gamma   90.00
#
_symmetry.space_group_name_H-M   'P 1'
#
loop_
_entity.id
_entity.type
_entity.pdbx_description
1 polymer ?
#
loop_
_entity_poly.entity_id
_entity_poly.type
_entity_poly.pdbx_seq_one_letter_code
_entity_poly.pdbx_strand_id
1 'polypeptide(L)'
;MASKKNRARAAKDVAPRKYKKKTSALVIEKVDYVDYKDVDLLNRFMSDRAKIRNRRVTGNDVQQQREVASAIKLAREMALLPYAKRVSTQRTRGPRDGRRDRDGEGRMDGERSERGPAPPDAPGADESTDVLETSDTEA
;
A
#
# COMPACT_ATOMS: atom_id res chain seq x y z
N MET A 1 31.76 2.72 14.02
CA MET A 1 31.15 2.49 12.69
C MET A 1 29.83 1.74 12.87
N ALA A 2 28.70 2.43 13.08
CA ALA A 2 27.41 1.77 13.33
C ALA A 2 26.60 1.65 12.02
N SER A 3 26.39 0.41 11.57
CA SER A 3 25.59 0.05 10.41
C SER A 3 24.14 0.52 10.61
N LYS A 4 23.65 1.38 9.69
CA LYS A 4 22.22 1.74 9.59
C LYS A 4 21.44 0.51 9.15
N LYS A 5 21.08 -0.37 10.08
CA LYS A 5 20.13 -1.45 9.83
C LYS A 5 18.80 -0.80 9.44
N ASN A 6 18.35 -1.08 8.22
CA ASN A 6 17.11 -0.55 7.65
C ASN A 6 15.97 -0.73 8.65
N ARG A 7 15.56 0.37 9.30
CA ARG A 7 14.38 0.41 10.16
C ARG A 7 13.20 0.02 9.29
N ALA A 8 12.73 -1.21 9.48
CA ALA A 8 11.59 -1.77 8.76
C ALA A 8 10.51 -0.70 8.67
N ARG A 9 10.06 -0.41 7.43
CA ARG A 9 8.96 0.53 7.19
C ARG A 9 7.83 0.14 8.13
N ALA A 10 7.51 1.04 9.05
CA ALA A 10 6.62 0.78 10.17
C ALA A 10 5.32 0.16 9.66
N ALA A 11 4.73 -0.77 10.41
CA ALA A 11 3.50 -1.51 10.11
C ALA A 11 2.30 -0.65 9.62
N LYS A 12 2.39 0.68 9.77
CA LYS A 12 1.49 1.68 9.19
C LYS A 12 1.50 1.76 7.66
N ASP A 13 2.59 1.32 7.00
CA ASP A 13 2.69 1.22 5.54
C ASP A 13 2.12 -0.11 4.99
N VAL A 14 1.90 -1.11 5.84
CA VAL A 14 1.36 -2.43 5.46
C VAL A 14 -0.17 -2.47 5.56
N ALA A 15 -0.75 -1.67 6.46
CA ALA A 15 -2.20 -1.59 6.60
C ALA A 15 -2.84 -0.85 5.40
N PRO A 16 -3.74 -1.49 4.63
CA PRO A 16 -4.42 -0.81 3.53
C PRO A 16 -5.24 0.35 4.06
N ARG A 17 -4.95 1.56 3.57
CA ARG A 17 -5.73 2.76 3.92
C ARG A 17 -7.20 2.50 3.58
N LYS A 18 -8.07 2.54 4.59
CA LYS A 18 -9.52 2.37 4.42
C LYS A 18 -10.06 3.58 3.65
N TYR A 19 -10.37 3.40 2.37
CA TYR A 19 -11.06 4.41 1.57
C TYR A 19 -12.54 4.40 1.94
N LYS A 20 -13.07 5.54 2.42
CA LYS A 20 -14.51 5.71 2.62
C LYS A 20 -15.21 5.68 1.25
N LYS A 21 -16.29 4.92 1.12
CA LYS A 21 -17.12 4.91 -0.10
C LYS A 21 -17.72 6.30 -0.27
N LYS A 22 -17.53 6.90 -1.45
CA LYS A 22 -18.13 8.18 -1.83
C LYS A 22 -19.23 7.92 -2.84
N THR A 23 -20.25 8.76 -2.85
CA THR A 23 -21.29 8.76 -3.89
C THR A 23 -20.69 9.36 -5.17
N SER A 24 -21.02 8.80 -6.33
CA SER A 24 -20.55 9.31 -7.62
C SER A 24 -21.15 10.66 -7.97
N ALA A 25 -20.34 11.51 -8.62
CA ALA A 25 -20.80 12.80 -9.13
C ALA A 25 -21.93 12.64 -10.17
N LEU A 26 -21.88 11.57 -10.98
CA LEU A 26 -22.94 11.26 -11.97
C LEU A 26 -24.31 11.03 -11.31
N VAL A 27 -24.32 10.36 -10.16
CA VAL A 27 -25.57 10.05 -9.43
C VAL A 27 -26.13 11.29 -8.74
N ILE A 28 -25.26 12.18 -8.25
CA ILE A 28 -25.68 13.45 -7.63
C ILE A 28 -26.30 14.37 -8.67
N GLU A 29 -25.67 14.48 -9.84
CA GLU A 29 -26.11 15.37 -10.92
C GLU A 29 -27.18 14.76 -11.83
N LYS A 30 -27.57 13.50 -11.61
CA LYS A 30 -28.54 12.74 -12.42
C LYS A 30 -28.23 12.79 -13.91
N VAL A 31 -26.96 12.54 -14.24
CA VAL A 31 -26.51 12.48 -15.63
C VAL A 31 -26.74 11.07 -16.15
N ASP A 32 -27.67 10.92 -17.09
CA ASP A 32 -28.04 9.62 -17.69
C ASP A 32 -27.01 9.14 -18.72
N TYR A 33 -26.33 10.06 -19.41
CA TYR A 33 -25.37 9.75 -20.47
C TYR A 33 -24.09 10.58 -20.36
N VAL A 34 -22.94 9.93 -20.52
CA VAL A 34 -21.61 10.58 -20.48
C VAL A 34 -21.08 10.74 -21.89
N ASP A 35 -21.18 11.95 -22.46
CA ASP A 35 -20.61 12.27 -23.76
C ASP A 35 -19.12 12.68 -23.65
N TYR A 36 -18.35 12.46 -24.71
CA TYR A 36 -16.95 12.89 -24.82
C TYR A 36 -16.81 14.41 -25.01
N LYS A 37 -17.90 15.08 -25.41
CA LYS A 37 -17.95 16.54 -25.66
C LYS A 37 -18.03 17.35 -24.37
N ASP A 38 -18.54 16.77 -23.28
CA ASP A 38 -18.74 17.46 -22.01
C ASP A 38 -17.43 17.56 -21.22
N VAL A 39 -16.53 18.44 -21.68
CA VAL A 39 -15.18 18.59 -21.14
C VAL A 39 -15.20 18.91 -19.63
N ASP A 40 -16.18 19.69 -19.18
CA ASP A 40 -16.33 20.06 -17.76
C ASP A 40 -16.67 18.86 -16.87
N LEU A 41 -17.56 17.99 -17.34
CA LEU A 41 -17.92 16.76 -16.64
C LEU A 41 -16.71 15.82 -16.58
N LEU A 42 -16.04 15.60 -17.72
CA LEU A 42 -14.88 14.72 -17.82
C LEU A 42 -13.68 15.21 -17.00
N ASN A 43 -13.49 16.53 -16.90
CA ASN A 43 -12.45 17.14 -16.07
C ASN A 43 -12.59 16.79 -14.59
N ARG A 44 -13.81 16.63 -14.06
CA ARG A 44 -14.05 16.21 -12.66
C ARG A 44 -13.54 14.79 -12.39
N PHE A 45 -13.58 13.93 -13.40
CA PHE A 45 -13.05 12.57 -13.34
C PHE A 45 -11.54 12.48 -13.64
N MET A 46 -10.90 13.61 -13.95
CA MET A 46 -9.46 13.69 -14.17
C MET A 46 -8.73 14.32 -12.97
N SER A 47 -7.49 13.90 -12.78
CA SER A 47 -6.53 14.55 -11.88
C SER A 47 -5.88 15.73 -12.60
N ASP A 48 -5.31 16.66 -11.84
CA ASP A 48 -4.56 17.83 -12.34
C ASP A 48 -3.43 17.45 -13.32
N ARG A 49 -2.89 16.24 -13.18
CA ARG A 49 -1.89 15.63 -14.10
C ARG A 49 -2.50 15.10 -15.42
N ALA A 50 -3.77 15.35 -15.66
CA ALA A 50 -4.57 14.80 -16.74
C ALA A 50 -4.59 13.25 -16.78
N LYS A 51 -4.67 12.61 -15.60
CA LYS A 51 -4.85 11.16 -15.46
C LYS A 51 -6.25 10.84 -14.97
N ILE A 52 -6.84 9.75 -15.46
CA ILE A 52 -8.18 9.31 -15.04
C ILE A 52 -8.12 8.93 -13.55
N ARG A 53 -9.02 9.50 -12.74
CA ARG A 53 -9.11 9.18 -11.31
C ARG A 53 -9.65 7.76 -11.14
N ASN A 54 -9.16 7.08 -10.11
CA ASN A 54 -9.63 5.74 -9.77
C ASN A 54 -11.08 5.82 -9.27
N ARG A 55 -11.89 4.81 -9.61
CA ARG A 55 -13.27 4.59 -9.15
C ARG A 55 -13.46 4.83 -7.65
N ARG A 56 -12.51 4.41 -6.82
CA ARG A 56 -12.56 4.57 -5.35
C ARG A 56 -12.53 6.02 -4.87
N VAL A 57 -11.98 6.92 -5.69
CA VAL A 57 -11.86 8.35 -5.37
C VAL A 57 -13.10 9.10 -5.81
N THR A 58 -13.67 8.72 -6.96
CA THR A 58 -14.84 9.38 -7.58
C THR A 58 -16.15 8.80 -7.10
N GLY A 59 -16.19 7.56 -6.62
CA GLY A 59 -17.41 6.90 -6.15
C GLY A 59 -18.23 6.23 -7.24
N ASN A 60 -17.72 6.14 -8.47
CA ASN A 60 -18.43 5.59 -9.63
C ASN A 60 -18.71 4.08 -9.49
N ASP A 61 -19.76 3.59 -10.15
CA ASP A 61 -19.91 2.15 -10.37
C ASP A 61 -18.90 1.63 -11.44
N VAL A 62 -18.76 0.31 -11.56
CA VAL A 62 -17.92 -0.33 -12.58
C VAL A 62 -18.37 0.03 -14.00
N GLN A 63 -19.68 0.04 -14.27
CA GLN A 63 -20.22 0.36 -15.60
C GLN A 63 -19.95 1.82 -15.95
N GLN A 64 -20.36 2.73 -15.07
CA GLN A 64 -20.09 4.17 -15.17
C GLN A 64 -18.60 4.47 -15.36
N GLN A 65 -17.71 3.79 -14.64
CA GLN A 65 -16.27 4.01 -14.79
C GLN A 65 -15.76 3.58 -16.17
N ARG A 66 -16.31 2.52 -16.77
CA ARG A 66 -15.95 2.09 -18.13
C ARG A 66 -16.42 3.11 -19.16
N GLU A 67 -17.65 3.59 -19.03
CA GLU A 67 -18.23 4.62 -19.90
C GLU A 67 -17.43 5.92 -19.85
N VAL A 68 -17.17 6.44 -18.65
CA VAL A 68 -16.32 7.63 -18.44
C VAL A 68 -14.92 7.41 -19.01
N ALA A 69 -14.32 6.23 -18.81
CA ALA A 69 -12.99 5.95 -19.35
C ALA A 69 -12.98 5.91 -20.88
N SER A 70 -14.02 5.38 -21.52
CA SER A 70 -14.16 5.40 -22.98
C SER A 70 -14.38 6.82 -23.50
N ALA A 71 -15.27 7.59 -22.87
CA ALA A 71 -15.51 8.99 -23.22
C ALA A 71 -14.24 9.85 -23.09
N ILE A 72 -13.44 9.67 -22.02
CA ILE A 72 -12.17 10.38 -21.85
C ILE A 72 -11.15 9.98 -22.93
N LYS A 73 -11.12 8.71 -23.37
CA LYS A 73 -10.22 8.28 -24.44
C LYS A 73 -10.59 8.93 -25.77
N LEU A 74 -11.88 8.90 -26.13
CA LEU A 74 -12.41 9.56 -27.31
C LEU A 74 -12.15 11.07 -27.28
N ALA A 75 -12.41 11.73 -26.16
CA ALA A 75 -12.16 13.16 -25.99
C ALA A 75 -10.66 13.53 -26.17
N ARG A 76 -9.74 12.62 -25.84
CA ARG A 76 -8.30 12.82 -26.06
C ARG A 76 -7.91 12.65 -27.52
N GLU A 77 -8.51 11.68 -28.21
CA GLU A 77 -8.32 11.50 -29.66
C GLU A 77 -8.84 12.72 -30.43
N MET A 78 -9.96 13.31 -29.97
CA MET A 78 -10.52 14.55 -30.51
C MET A 78 -9.80 15.83 -30.04
N ALA A 79 -8.66 15.70 -29.34
CA ALA A 79 -7.87 16.80 -28.80
C ALA A 79 -8.61 17.77 -27.85
N LEU A 80 -9.78 17.39 -27.31
CA LEU A 80 -10.52 18.18 -26.31
C LEU A 80 -9.83 18.11 -24.93
N LEU A 81 -9.19 16.98 -24.63
CA LEU A 81 -8.51 16.73 -23.36
C LEU A 81 -7.03 16.36 -23.56
N PRO A 82 -6.12 16.81 -22.68
CA PRO A 82 -4.71 16.48 -22.78
C PRO A 82 -4.39 15.07 -22.23
N TYR A 83 -3.35 14.43 -22.78
CA TYR A 83 -2.82 13.14 -22.30
C TYR A 83 -1.93 13.26 -21.04
N ALA A 84 -1.24 14.40 -20.89
CA ALA A 84 -0.36 14.68 -19.77
C ALA A 84 -0.27 16.18 -19.52
N LYS A 85 -0.36 16.57 -18.24
CA LYS A 85 0.01 17.92 -17.78
C LYS A 85 1.24 17.80 -16.89
N ARG A 86 2.30 18.55 -17.20
CA ARG A 86 3.45 18.68 -16.30
C ARG A 86 3.04 19.55 -15.11
N VAL A 87 2.93 18.95 -13.93
CA VAL A 87 2.72 19.70 -12.70
C VAL A 87 4.10 20.05 -12.15
N SER A 88 4.48 21.32 -12.24
CA SER A 88 5.67 21.86 -11.58
C SER A 88 5.39 21.90 -10.08
N THR A 89 5.72 20.82 -9.36
CA THR A 89 5.77 20.90 -7.91
C THR A 89 6.97 21.79 -7.57
N GLN A 90 6.75 23.10 -7.45
CA GLN A 90 7.66 23.98 -6.75
C GLN A 90 7.62 23.50 -5.29
N ARG A 91 8.46 22.51 -4.98
CA ARG A 91 8.76 22.20 -3.60
C ARG A 91 9.53 23.39 -3.09
N THR A 92 8.86 24.30 -2.41
CA THR A 92 9.50 25.20 -1.47
C THR A 92 10.25 24.28 -0.51
N ARG A 93 11.54 24.08 -0.76
CA ARG A 93 12.44 23.39 0.16
C ARG A 93 12.55 24.31 1.37
N GLY A 94 11.57 24.25 2.27
CA GLY A 94 11.71 24.82 3.60
C GLY A 94 12.88 24.11 4.28
N PRO A 95 13.73 24.83 5.03
CA PRO A 95 14.77 24.21 5.84
C PRO A 95 14.15 23.12 6.69
N ARG A 96 14.75 21.93 6.67
CA ARG A 96 14.40 20.85 7.58
C ARG A 96 14.86 21.29 8.96
N ASP A 97 14.02 22.06 9.65
CA ASP A 97 14.17 22.32 11.09
C ASP A 97 14.38 20.95 11.74
N GLY A 98 15.55 20.66 12.28
CA GLY A 98 16.25 21.53 13.20
C GLY A 98 16.13 20.78 14.51
N ARG A 99 17.26 20.26 14.95
CA ARG A 99 17.46 19.52 16.19
C ARG A 99 16.55 20.07 17.29
N ARG A 100 15.66 19.23 17.81
CA ARG A 100 15.10 19.46 19.14
C ARG A 100 16.11 18.87 20.13
N ASP A 101 17.22 19.58 20.28
CA ASP A 101 18.04 19.53 21.48
C ASP A 101 17.17 20.15 22.59
N ARG A 102 16.53 19.31 23.42
CA ARG A 102 15.99 19.73 24.71
C ARG A 102 15.67 18.52 25.60
N ASP A 103 16.66 18.18 26.41
CA ASP A 103 16.60 17.80 27.82
C ASP A 103 15.84 16.52 28.23
N GLY A 104 16.57 15.64 28.92
CA GLY A 104 16.00 14.43 29.53
C GLY A 104 17.10 13.52 30.09
N GLU A 105 17.64 13.92 31.22
CA GLU A 105 18.60 13.19 32.06
C GLU A 105 18.15 11.75 32.35
N GLY A 106 19.11 10.83 32.43
CA GLY A 106 18.83 9.45 32.83
C GLY A 106 19.89 8.43 32.40
N ARG A 107 21.19 8.77 32.49
CA ARG A 107 22.21 7.73 32.65
C ARG A 107 22.08 7.23 34.08
N MET A 108 21.42 6.10 34.26
CA MET A 108 21.48 5.36 35.51
C MET A 108 22.17 4.05 35.19
N ASP A 109 23.49 4.06 35.39
CA ASP A 109 24.33 2.87 35.43
C ASP A 109 23.78 1.95 36.52
N GLY A 110 23.40 0.73 36.15
CA GLY A 110 22.70 -0.21 37.02
C GLY A 110 22.86 -1.65 36.55
N GLU A 111 24.10 -2.13 36.68
CA GLU A 111 24.47 -3.49 37.07
C GLU A 111 23.74 -4.68 36.39
N ARG A 112 24.46 -5.18 35.39
CA ARG A 112 24.55 -6.58 34.96
C ARG A 112 24.39 -7.57 36.12
N SER A 113 23.18 -8.12 36.32
CA SER A 113 23.00 -9.37 37.05
C SER A 113 22.87 -10.53 36.06
N GLU A 114 23.94 -11.31 35.96
CA GLU A 114 23.94 -12.60 35.29
C GLU A 114 22.91 -13.55 35.92
N ARG A 115 22.08 -14.16 35.09
CA ARG A 115 21.27 -15.34 35.43
C ARG A 115 21.02 -16.04 34.10
N GLY A 116 21.87 -16.97 33.67
CA GLY A 116 22.02 -18.33 34.19
C GLY A 116 21.81 -19.29 33.01
N PRO A 117 22.39 -20.50 33.02
CA PRO A 117 22.78 -21.23 31.81
C PRO A 117 21.62 -21.79 30.97
N ALA A 118 21.92 -22.06 29.71
CA ALA A 118 21.08 -22.71 28.71
C ALA A 118 20.50 -24.06 29.22
N PRO A 119 19.30 -24.47 28.76
CA PRO A 119 18.74 -25.77 29.12
C PRO A 119 19.64 -26.92 28.61
N PRO A 120 19.83 -28.00 29.41
CA PRO A 120 20.61 -29.15 28.98
C PRO A 120 19.88 -29.93 27.88
N ASP A 121 20.65 -30.39 26.90
CA ASP A 121 20.23 -31.32 25.85
C ASP A 121 19.55 -32.56 26.45
N ALA A 122 18.37 -32.90 25.96
CA ALA A 122 17.64 -34.10 26.36
C ALA A 122 18.36 -35.36 25.81
N PRO A 123 18.68 -36.37 26.63
CA PRO A 123 19.25 -37.62 26.16
C PRO A 123 18.16 -38.67 25.84
N GLY A 124 18.43 -39.50 24.82
CA GLY A 124 17.98 -40.89 24.74
C GLY A 124 16.72 -41.14 23.90
N ALA A 125 16.90 -41.39 22.61
CA ALA A 125 15.94 -42.13 21.80
C ALA A 125 16.68 -43.29 21.12
N ASP A 126 16.98 -44.30 21.93
CA ASP A 126 17.34 -45.64 21.48
C ASP A 126 16.44 -46.64 22.23
N GLU A 127 15.35 -47.02 21.59
CA GLU A 127 14.76 -48.33 21.83
C GLU A 127 14.45 -48.95 20.47
N SER A 128 15.46 -49.66 19.98
CA SER A 128 15.32 -50.72 19.00
C SER A 128 14.59 -51.90 19.65
N THR A 129 13.42 -52.26 19.13
CA THR A 129 12.99 -53.66 19.12
C THR A 129 12.53 -54.05 17.74
N ASP A 130 13.25 -55.06 17.28
CA ASP A 130 13.26 -55.73 16.01
C ASP A 130 12.04 -56.68 15.84
N VAL A 131 11.91 -57.21 14.62
CA VAL A 131 11.15 -58.43 14.24
C VAL A 131 9.62 -58.33 14.11
N LEU A 132 9.13 -58.32 12.86
CA LEU A 132 8.51 -59.52 12.28
C LEU A 132 8.39 -59.40 10.75
N GLU A 133 9.20 -60.26 10.14
CA GLU A 133 9.30 -60.73 8.78
C GLU A 133 7.97 -61.27 8.24
N THR A 134 7.56 -60.81 7.05
CA THR A 134 6.72 -61.61 6.15
C THR A 134 7.37 -61.58 4.77
N SER A 135 8.25 -62.56 4.54
CA SER A 135 8.70 -62.98 3.23
C SER A 135 7.53 -63.53 2.40
N ASP A 136 7.51 -63.14 1.13
CA ASP A 136 7.08 -63.87 -0.07
C ASP A 136 5.92 -64.86 0.00
N THR A 137 4.96 -64.74 -0.94
CA THR A 137 4.72 -65.80 -1.95
C THR A 137 3.93 -65.23 -3.13
N GLU A 138 4.53 -65.37 -4.31
CA GLU A 138 4.03 -65.12 -5.66
C GLU A 138 2.94 -66.14 -6.08
N ALA A 139 1.91 -65.68 -6.79
CA ALA A 139 1.16 -66.42 -7.84
C ALA A 139 0.14 -65.50 -8.54
#